data_AF-A0AAV0QK80-F1
#
_entry.id   AF-A0AAV0QK80-F1
#
_cell.length_a   1.000
_cell.length_b   1.000
_cell.length_c   1.000
_cell.angle_alpha   90.00
_cell.angle_beta   90.00
_cell.angle_gamma   90.00
#
_symmetry.space_group_name_H-M   'P 1'
#
loop_
_entity.id
_entity.type
_entity.pdbx_description
1 polymer ?
#
loop_
_entity_poly.entity_id
_entity_poly.type
_entity_poly.pdbx_seq_one_letter_code
_entity_poly.pdbx_strand_id
1 'polypeptide(L)'
;MLLPEDDPKATHIMIATGTGVAPYRGYLRRMFMESVPKKFEGLAWLFLGVANTDSLLYDEEFTKYLQEYPDHFRYDKALSREQKNKNGGKMYVQDKIEEYSDEIFKLLDNGAHIYFCGLKGMMPGIQDTLKRVAEERGESWEAKLSQLKKNKQWHVEVY
;
A
#
# COMPACT_ATOMS: atom_id res chain seq x y z
N MET A 1 -0.72 -11.45 9.01
CA MET A 1 -1.70 -10.47 8.48
C MET A 1 -2.85 -11.15 7.73
N LEU A 2 -4.13 -10.77 7.95
CA LEU A 2 -5.31 -11.38 7.28
C LEU A 2 -6.01 -10.37 6.34
N LEU A 3 -6.59 -10.88 5.25
CA LEU A 3 -7.42 -10.12 4.32
C LEU A 3 -8.90 -10.20 4.78
N PRO A 4 -9.55 -9.08 5.13
CA PRO A 4 -11.00 -9.05 5.36
C PRO A 4 -11.76 -9.34 4.06
N GLU A 5 -12.80 -10.19 4.12
CA GLU A 5 -13.60 -10.62 2.95
C GLU A 5 -15.11 -10.39 3.13
N ASP A 6 -15.48 -9.71 4.20
CA ASP A 6 -16.89 -9.46 4.51
C ASP A 6 -17.50 -8.50 3.48
N ASP A 7 -16.76 -7.44 3.13
CA ASP A 7 -17.12 -6.43 2.15
C ASP A 7 -16.29 -6.60 0.85
N PRO A 8 -16.91 -7.00 -0.28
CA PRO A 8 -16.21 -7.12 -1.56
C PRO A 8 -15.74 -5.77 -2.12
N LYS A 9 -16.28 -4.65 -1.64
CA LYS A 9 -15.94 -3.28 -2.09
C LYS A 9 -14.86 -2.61 -1.24
N ALA A 10 -14.32 -3.33 -0.25
CA ALA A 10 -13.28 -2.80 0.62
C ALA A 10 -12.06 -2.34 -0.19
N THR A 11 -11.49 -1.20 0.20
CA THR A 11 -10.23 -0.72 -0.36
C THR A 11 -9.05 -1.25 0.46
N HIS A 12 -8.04 -1.78 -0.22
CA HIS A 12 -6.82 -2.32 0.38
C HIS A 12 -5.58 -1.59 -0.15
N ILE A 13 -4.92 -0.83 0.72
CA ILE A 13 -3.67 -0.12 0.44
C ILE A 13 -2.52 -0.95 0.99
N MET A 14 -1.69 -1.51 0.12
CA MET A 14 -0.63 -2.46 0.44
C MET A 14 0.73 -1.83 0.21
N ILE A 15 1.54 -1.69 1.27
CA ILE A 15 2.85 -1.06 1.20
C ILE A 15 3.92 -2.10 1.48
N ALA A 16 4.72 -2.41 0.45
CA ALA A 16 5.76 -3.43 0.47
C ALA A 16 7.15 -2.86 0.23
N THR A 17 8.15 -3.43 0.90
CA THR A 17 9.56 -3.30 0.47
C THR A 17 10.18 -4.68 0.25
N GLY A 18 10.84 -4.86 -0.90
CA GLY A 18 11.48 -6.13 -1.27
C GLY A 18 10.54 -7.33 -1.10
N THR A 19 10.97 -8.33 -0.34
CA THR A 19 10.21 -9.57 -0.08
C THR A 19 8.92 -9.36 0.71
N GLY A 20 8.68 -8.17 1.27
CA GLY A 20 7.42 -7.81 1.92
C GLY A 20 6.20 -7.84 0.98
N VAL A 21 6.40 -7.95 -0.33
CA VAL A 21 5.31 -8.13 -1.30
C VAL A 21 4.68 -9.53 -1.28
N ALA A 22 5.36 -10.51 -0.66
CA ALA A 22 4.93 -11.90 -0.64
C ALA A 22 3.46 -12.13 -0.18
N PRO A 23 2.99 -11.59 0.96
CA PRO A 23 1.58 -11.71 1.33
C PRO A 23 0.63 -11.06 0.33
N TYR A 24 1.01 -9.93 -0.26
CA TYR A 24 0.17 -9.18 -1.20
C TYR A 24 0.01 -9.90 -2.53
N ARG A 25 1.00 -10.68 -2.96
CA ARG A 25 0.81 -11.59 -4.09
C ARG A 25 -0.33 -12.58 -3.83
N GLY A 26 -0.41 -13.12 -2.61
CA GLY A 26 -1.52 -13.98 -2.20
C GLY A 26 -2.86 -13.26 -2.25
N TYR A 27 -2.93 -12.03 -1.73
CA TYR A 27 -4.15 -11.22 -1.75
C TYR A 27 -4.58 -10.89 -3.18
N LEU A 28 -3.66 -10.46 -4.03
CA LEU A 28 -3.94 -10.11 -5.43
C LEU A 28 -4.39 -11.31 -6.25
N ARG A 29 -3.80 -12.49 -6.04
CA ARG A 29 -4.29 -13.74 -6.66
C ARG A 29 -5.71 -14.07 -6.23
N ARG A 30 -6.00 -13.94 -4.93
CA ARG A 30 -7.35 -14.15 -4.42
C ARG A 30 -8.37 -13.15 -4.99
N MET A 31 -7.96 -11.90 -5.20
CA MET A 31 -8.81 -10.84 -5.76
C MET A 31 -9.04 -10.99 -7.27
N PHE A 32 -8.00 -11.33 -8.04
CA PHE A 32 -8.00 -11.17 -9.50
C PHE A 32 -7.80 -12.47 -10.31
N MET A 33 -7.37 -13.57 -9.68
CA MET A 33 -7.01 -14.81 -10.37
C MET A 33 -7.88 -16.00 -9.94
N GLU A 34 -8.18 -16.13 -8.65
CA GLU A 34 -8.93 -17.25 -8.11
C GLU A 34 -10.43 -17.14 -8.40
N SER A 35 -11.08 -18.29 -8.60
CA SER A 35 -12.54 -18.36 -8.65
C SER A 35 -13.07 -18.51 -7.23
N VAL A 36 -13.46 -17.39 -6.63
CA VAL A 36 -14.03 -17.32 -5.27
C VAL A 36 -15.52 -16.98 -5.31
N PRO A 37 -16.33 -17.41 -4.32
CA PRO A 37 -17.77 -17.15 -4.30
C PRO A 37 -18.14 -15.66 -4.27
N LYS A 38 -17.36 -14.85 -3.55
CA LYS A 38 -17.48 -13.39 -3.54
C LYS A 38 -16.33 -12.80 -4.35
N LYS A 39 -16.65 -12.17 -5.48
CA LYS A 39 -15.65 -11.47 -6.29
C LYS A 39 -15.26 -10.16 -5.63
N PHE A 40 -14.00 -9.78 -5.82
CA PHE A 40 -13.52 -8.46 -5.42
C PHE A 40 -14.09 -7.38 -6.35
N GLU A 41 -14.65 -6.33 -5.77
CA GLU A 41 -15.24 -5.17 -6.46
C GLU A 41 -14.65 -3.85 -5.93
N GLY A 42 -13.71 -3.90 -4.99
CA GLY A 42 -13.08 -2.75 -4.37
C GLY A 42 -11.87 -2.24 -5.13
N LEU A 43 -11.00 -1.51 -4.42
CA LEU A 43 -9.72 -1.03 -4.94
C LEU A 43 -8.56 -1.71 -4.21
N ALA A 44 -7.69 -2.38 -4.94
CA ALA A 44 -6.43 -2.89 -4.45
C ALA A 44 -5.30 -1.97 -4.95
N TRP A 45 -4.55 -1.38 -4.04
CA TRP A 45 -3.47 -0.46 -4.38
C TRP A 45 -2.16 -0.92 -3.77
N LEU A 46 -1.24 -1.39 -4.62
CA LEU A 46 0.07 -1.85 -4.23
C LEU A 46 1.13 -0.75 -4.43
N PHE A 47 1.86 -0.43 -3.36
CA PHE A 47 3.12 0.30 -3.39
C PHE A 47 4.27 -0.68 -3.19
N LEU A 48 5.21 -0.75 -4.14
CA LEU A 48 6.38 -1.63 -4.04
C LEU A 48 7.70 -0.84 -4.13
N GLY A 49 8.47 -0.88 -3.04
CA GLY A 49 9.81 -0.32 -2.97
C GLY A 49 10.89 -1.36 -3.22
N VAL A 50 11.75 -1.12 -4.22
CA VAL A 50 12.91 -1.95 -4.53
C VAL A 50 14.12 -1.09 -4.95
N ALA A 51 15.27 -1.73 -5.15
CA ALA A 51 16.48 -1.03 -5.57
C ALA A 51 16.38 -0.52 -7.02
N ASN A 52 16.10 -1.44 -7.94
CA ASN A 52 16.14 -1.30 -9.39
C ASN A 52 14.92 -2.00 -10.00
N THR A 53 14.67 -1.78 -11.29
CA THR A 53 13.63 -2.48 -12.06
C THR A 53 13.83 -4.00 -12.04
N ASP A 54 15.06 -4.49 -12.14
CA ASP A 54 15.39 -5.94 -12.10
C ASP A 54 15.06 -6.63 -10.76
N SER A 55 14.78 -5.83 -9.73
CA SER A 55 14.49 -6.28 -8.37
C SER A 55 12.98 -6.34 -8.11
N LEU A 56 12.14 -5.98 -9.09
CA LEU A 56 10.68 -6.02 -8.98
C LEU A 56 10.19 -7.48 -9.00
N LEU A 57 9.81 -7.96 -7.82
CA LEU A 57 9.27 -9.30 -7.66
C LEU A 57 7.84 -9.35 -8.23
N TYR A 58 7.59 -10.33 -9.11
CA TYR A 58 6.27 -10.61 -9.71
C TYR A 58 5.73 -9.49 -10.62
N ASP A 59 6.61 -8.66 -11.18
CA ASP A 59 6.20 -7.46 -11.92
C ASP A 59 5.28 -7.76 -13.13
N GLU A 60 5.55 -8.84 -13.86
CA GLU A 60 4.74 -9.30 -14.98
C GLU A 60 3.31 -9.65 -14.55
N GLU A 61 3.17 -10.35 -13.42
CA GLU A 61 1.88 -10.76 -12.85
C GLU A 61 1.06 -9.53 -12.42
N PHE A 62 1.69 -8.57 -11.74
CA PHE A 62 1.01 -7.34 -11.31
C PHE A 62 0.69 -6.41 -12.49
N THR A 63 1.57 -6.33 -13.48
CA THR A 63 1.31 -5.54 -14.70
C THR A 63 0.13 -6.11 -15.48
N LYS A 64 -0.03 -7.44 -15.51
CA LYS A 64 -1.21 -8.08 -16.09
C LYS A 64 -2.49 -7.67 -15.36
N TYR A 65 -2.51 -7.69 -14.03
CA TYR A 65 -3.68 -7.22 -13.28
C TYR A 65 -4.00 -5.75 -13.53
N LEU A 66 -2.98 -4.91 -13.67
CA LEU A 66 -3.17 -3.48 -13.96
C LEU A 66 -3.83 -3.27 -15.33
N GLN A 67 -3.52 -4.11 -16.32
CA GLN A 67 -4.11 -4.07 -17.65
C GLN A 67 -5.52 -4.65 -17.69
N GLU A 68 -5.78 -5.75 -16.98
CA GLU A 68 -7.07 -6.45 -16.97
C GLU A 68 -8.10 -5.78 -16.06
N TYR A 69 -7.65 -5.13 -14.97
CA TYR A 69 -8.50 -4.54 -13.94
C TYR A 69 -8.11 -3.10 -13.60
N PRO A 70 -8.03 -2.18 -14.59
CA PRO A 70 -7.50 -0.82 -14.37
C PRO A 70 -8.31 0.02 -13.37
N ASP A 71 -9.59 -0.28 -13.20
CA ASP A 71 -10.47 0.41 -12.24
C ASP A 71 -10.38 -0.16 -10.81
N HIS A 72 -9.83 -1.36 -10.66
CA HIS A 72 -9.77 -2.09 -9.39
C HIS A 72 -8.36 -2.34 -8.87
N PHE A 73 -7.32 -2.17 -9.70
CA PHE A 73 -5.94 -2.36 -9.31
C PHE A 73 -5.06 -1.16 -9.67
N ARG A 74 -4.27 -0.70 -8.70
CA ARG A 74 -3.22 0.31 -8.88
C ARG A 74 -1.88 -0.24 -8.39
N TYR A 75 -0.82 0.11 -9.10
CA TYR A 75 0.51 -0.39 -8.81
C TYR A 75 1.58 0.70 -8.97
N ASP A 76 2.03 1.23 -7.84
CA ASP A 76 3.04 2.27 -7.76
C ASP A 76 4.39 1.68 -7.32
N LYS A 77 5.43 1.97 -8.11
CA LYS A 77 6.79 1.47 -7.89
C LYS A 77 7.67 2.61 -7.37
N ALA A 78 8.49 2.31 -6.37
CA ALA A 78 9.54 3.19 -5.88
C ALA A 78 10.92 2.53 -6.11
N LEU A 79 11.67 3.03 -7.09
CA LEU A 79 12.96 2.48 -7.50
C LEU A 79 14.11 3.34 -6.97
N SER A 80 14.67 2.95 -5.82
CA SER A 80 15.60 3.82 -5.07
C SER A 80 16.92 4.15 -5.76
N ARG A 81 17.32 3.41 -6.81
CA ARG A 81 18.53 3.68 -7.58
C ARG A 81 18.27 4.24 -8.98
N GLU A 82 17.02 4.25 -9.43
CA GLU A 82 16.64 4.67 -10.80
C GLU A 82 15.75 5.91 -10.81
N GLN A 83 14.99 6.16 -9.73
CA GLN A 83 14.07 7.27 -9.62
C GLN A 83 14.53 8.28 -8.56
N LYS A 84 14.12 9.53 -8.76
CA LYS A 84 14.40 10.65 -7.85
C LYS A 84 13.11 11.18 -7.25
N ASN A 85 13.12 11.42 -5.94
CA ASN A 85 12.01 12.10 -5.27
C ASN A 85 12.06 13.62 -5.56
N LYS A 86 11.05 14.35 -5.08
CA LYS A 86 10.93 15.81 -5.28
C LYS A 86 12.14 16.63 -4.81
N ASN A 87 12.96 16.09 -3.91
CA ASN A 87 14.15 16.74 -3.38
C ASN A 87 15.45 16.32 -4.10
N GLY A 88 15.37 15.55 -5.19
CA GLY A 88 16.54 15.00 -5.91
C GLY A 88 17.22 13.82 -5.21
N GLY A 89 16.65 13.36 -4.08
CA GLY A 89 17.07 12.18 -3.33
C GLY A 89 16.60 10.89 -3.98
N LYS A 90 16.93 9.75 -3.35
CA LYS A 90 16.45 8.43 -3.80
C LYS A 90 14.93 8.34 -3.62
N MET A 91 14.25 7.62 -4.52
CA MET A 91 12.82 7.34 -4.42
C MET A 91 12.57 6.12 -3.53
N TYR A 92 11.87 6.30 -2.42
CA TYR A 92 11.41 5.24 -1.54
C TYR A 92 9.87 5.21 -1.46
N VAL A 93 9.33 4.18 -0.81
CA VAL A 93 7.87 4.02 -0.68
C VAL A 93 7.21 5.17 0.07
N GLN A 94 7.88 5.75 1.07
CA GLN A 94 7.34 6.90 1.79
C GLN A 94 7.24 8.15 0.90
N ASP A 95 8.14 8.32 -0.08
CA ASP A 95 8.04 9.41 -1.05
C ASP A 95 6.81 9.21 -1.95
N LYS A 96 6.54 7.97 -2.39
CA LYS A 96 5.30 7.65 -3.14
C LYS A 96 4.04 7.86 -2.30
N ILE A 97 4.05 7.47 -1.03
CA ILE A 97 2.92 7.72 -0.12
C ILE A 97 2.68 9.23 0.03
N GLU A 98 3.74 10.02 0.09
CA GLU A 98 3.62 11.47 0.15
C GLU A 98 2.96 12.05 -1.11
N GLU A 99 3.36 11.58 -2.31
CA GLU A 99 2.78 12.02 -3.60
C GLU A 99 1.26 11.82 -3.66
N TYR A 100 0.74 10.77 -3.02
CA TYR A 100 -0.68 10.42 -3.03
C TYR A 100 -1.36 10.60 -1.66
N SER A 101 -0.74 11.38 -0.79
CA SER A 101 -1.11 11.46 0.63
C SER A 101 -2.57 11.85 0.86
N ASP A 102 -3.09 12.86 0.15
CA ASP A 102 -4.49 13.27 0.24
C ASP A 102 -5.47 12.17 -0.14
N GLU A 103 -5.16 11.42 -1.20
CA GLU A 103 -5.98 10.32 -1.67
C GLU A 103 -5.96 9.15 -0.69
N ILE A 104 -4.76 8.77 -0.20
CA ILE A 104 -4.60 7.71 0.80
C ILE A 104 -5.43 8.05 2.05
N PHE A 105 -5.34 9.26 2.57
CA PHE A 105 -6.11 9.65 3.76
C PHE A 105 -7.61 9.66 3.48
N LYS A 106 -8.06 10.14 2.32
CA LYS A 106 -9.47 10.07 1.92
C LYS A 106 -9.97 8.63 1.84
N LEU A 107 -9.17 7.71 1.32
CA LEU A 107 -9.52 6.28 1.30
C LEU A 107 -9.61 5.71 2.72
N LEU A 108 -8.68 6.08 3.61
CA LEU A 108 -8.68 5.67 5.02
C LEU A 108 -9.91 6.21 5.77
N ASP A 109 -10.30 7.46 5.51
CA ASP A 109 -11.53 8.08 6.03
C ASP A 109 -12.77 7.30 5.63
N ASN A 110 -12.77 6.72 4.42
CA ASN A 110 -13.85 5.92 3.86
C ASN A 110 -13.74 4.42 4.19
N GLY A 111 -12.90 4.02 5.16
CA GLY A 111 -12.86 2.64 5.63
C GLY A 111 -11.80 1.75 4.99
N ALA A 112 -10.88 2.30 4.17
CA ALA A 112 -9.81 1.49 3.59
C ALA A 112 -8.94 0.81 4.67
N HIS A 113 -8.46 -0.39 4.36
CA HIS A 113 -7.44 -1.06 5.14
C HIS A 113 -6.05 -0.75 4.57
N ILE A 114 -5.10 -0.46 5.45
CA ILE A 114 -3.70 -0.22 5.09
C ILE A 114 -2.80 -1.26 5.72
N TYR A 115 -1.90 -1.80 4.90
CA TYR A 115 -1.04 -2.91 5.22
C TYR A 115 0.43 -2.52 5.00
N PHE A 116 1.30 -2.91 5.92
CA PHE A 116 2.74 -2.69 5.82
C PHE A 116 3.48 -4.01 5.98
N CYS A 117 4.31 -4.37 4.99
CA CYS A 117 5.11 -5.58 5.06
C CYS A 117 6.51 -5.39 4.45
N GLY A 118 7.53 -5.91 5.14
CA GLY A 118 8.93 -5.81 4.72
C GLY A 118 9.88 -5.71 5.90
N LEU A 119 11.06 -5.13 5.68
CA LEU A 119 12.06 -4.95 6.73
C LEU A 119 11.63 -3.88 7.72
N LYS A 120 11.90 -4.07 9.02
CA LYS A 120 11.61 -3.06 10.07
C LYS A 120 12.06 -1.64 9.74
N GLY A 121 13.16 -1.50 9.01
CA GLY A 121 13.71 -0.20 8.59
C GLY A 121 12.80 0.64 7.71
N MET A 122 11.75 0.07 7.10
CA MET A 122 10.80 0.84 6.29
C MET A 122 9.82 1.67 7.13
N MET A 123 9.49 1.22 8.34
CA MET A 123 8.39 1.78 9.13
C MET A 123 8.62 3.22 9.59
N PRO A 124 9.81 3.60 10.11
CA PRO A 124 10.02 4.96 10.61
C PRO A 124 9.73 6.03 9.55
N GLY A 125 10.30 5.91 8.35
CA GLY A 125 10.10 6.89 7.28
C GLY A 125 8.65 6.98 6.79
N ILE A 126 7.93 5.85 6.78
CA ILE A 126 6.50 5.82 6.43
C ILE A 126 5.66 6.49 7.53
N GLN A 127 5.92 6.17 8.80
CA GLN A 127 5.18 6.76 9.92
C GLN A 127 5.44 8.26 10.03
N ASP A 128 6.67 8.71 9.86
CA ASP A 128 7.01 10.14 9.86
C ASP A 128 6.28 10.88 8.73
N THR A 129 6.20 10.26 7.55
CA THR A 129 5.47 10.82 6.40
C THR A 129 3.98 10.91 6.69
N LEU A 130 3.35 9.82 7.15
CA LEU A 130 1.92 9.81 7.48
C LEU A 130 1.59 10.78 8.61
N LYS A 131 2.45 10.87 9.63
CA LYS A 131 2.31 11.83 10.72
C LYS A 131 2.31 13.26 10.19
N ARG A 132 3.32 13.62 9.41
CA ARG A 132 3.45 14.97 8.85
C ARG A 132 2.24 15.34 7.98
N VAL A 133 1.80 14.43 7.11
CA VAL A 133 0.60 14.64 6.28
C VAL A 133 -0.65 14.85 7.16
N ALA A 134 -0.84 14.03 8.20
CA ALA A 134 -1.97 14.20 9.11
C ALA A 134 -1.95 15.59 9.77
N GLU A 135 -0.78 16.02 10.25
CA GLU A 135 -0.60 17.33 10.89
C GLU A 135 -0.80 18.49 9.91
N GLU A 136 -0.34 18.36 8.66
CA GLU A 136 -0.58 19.34 7.58
C GLU A 136 -2.08 19.47 7.25
N ARG A 137 -2.86 18.40 7.42
CA ARG A 137 -4.33 18.39 7.31
C ARG A 137 -5.05 18.91 8.55
N GLY A 138 -4.33 19.28 9.61
CA GLY A 138 -4.90 19.70 10.89
C GLY A 138 -5.48 18.53 11.71
N GLU A 139 -5.12 17.29 11.40
CA GLU A 139 -5.53 16.09 12.12
C GLU A 139 -4.45 15.65 13.13
N SER A 140 -4.84 15.22 14.32
CA SER A 140 -3.90 14.59 15.25
C SER A 140 -3.53 13.18 14.76
N TRP A 141 -2.25 12.98 14.43
CA TRP A 141 -1.76 11.65 14.02
C TRP A 141 -2.02 10.57 15.07
N GLU A 142 -1.87 10.89 16.36
CA GLU A 142 -2.10 9.95 17.45
C GLU A 142 -3.57 9.51 17.51
N ALA A 143 -4.50 10.46 17.38
CA ALA A 143 -5.93 10.19 17.33
C ALA A 143 -6.29 9.36 16.09
N LYS A 144 -5.75 9.74 14.92
CA LYS A 144 -5.96 9.05 13.65
C LYS A 144 -5.48 7.61 13.71
N LEU A 145 -4.25 7.38 14.15
CA LEU A 145 -3.67 6.05 14.28
C LEU A 145 -4.44 5.18 15.29
N SER A 146 -4.86 5.76 16.41
CA SER A 146 -5.70 5.08 17.40
C SER A 146 -7.04 4.64 16.79
N GLN A 147 -7.68 5.51 16.00
CA GLN A 147 -8.92 5.20 15.30
C GLN A 147 -8.74 4.08 14.26
N LEU A 148 -7.70 4.16 13.43
CA LEU A 148 -7.40 3.12 12.43
C LEU A 148 -7.16 1.76 13.08
N LYS A 149 -6.46 1.71 14.23
CA LYS A 149 -6.27 0.47 14.99
C LYS A 149 -7.57 -0.05 15.57
N LYS A 150 -8.39 0.82 16.19
CA LYS A 150 -9.69 0.46 16.75
C LYS A 150 -10.63 -0.12 15.68
N ASN A 151 -10.59 0.45 14.48
CA ASN A 151 -11.38 0.00 13.33
C ASN A 151 -10.78 -1.20 12.60
N LYS A 152 -9.64 -1.75 13.05
CA LYS A 152 -8.92 -2.85 12.38
C LYS A 152 -8.51 -2.52 10.94
N GLN A 153 -8.21 -1.26 10.67
CA GLN A 153 -7.74 -0.76 9.38
C GLN A 153 -6.21 -0.76 9.26
N TRP A 154 -5.48 -0.83 10.39
CA TRP A 154 -4.02 -0.72 10.43
C TRP A 154 -3.34 -2.07 10.66
N HIS A 155 -2.61 -2.57 9.68
CA HIS A 155 -2.01 -3.91 9.70
C HIS A 155 -0.51 -3.86 9.45
N VAL A 156 0.31 -4.42 10.34
CA VAL A 156 1.78 -4.38 10.23
C VAL A 156 2.38 -5.77 10.40
N GLU A 157 3.26 -6.16 9.49
CA GLU A 157 4.04 -7.39 9.54
C GLU A 157 5.47 -7.10 9.07
N VAL A 158 6.33 -6.65 9.99
CA VAL A 158 7.73 -6.29 9.70
C VAL A 158 8.71 -7.10 10.52
N TYR A 159 9.83 -7.48 9.90
CA TYR A 159 10.85 -8.35 10.49
C TYR A 159 12.23 -7.69 10.54
#